data_AF-A0A9W8C8P6-F1
#
_entry.id   AF-A0A9W8C8P6-F1
#
_cell.length_a   1.000
_cell.length_b   1.000
_cell.length_c   1.000
_cell.angle_alpha   90.00
_cell.angle_beta   90.00
_cell.angle_gamma   90.00
#
_symmetry.space_group_name_H-M   'P 1'
#
loop_
_entity.id
_entity.type
_entity.pdbx_description
1 polymer ?
#
loop_
_entity_poly.entity_id
_entity_poly.type
_entity_poly.pdbx_seq_one_letter_code
_entity_poly.pdbx_strand_id
1 'polypeptide(L)'
;MYDRKHHYDRVVDCYLKDSLRKEELFNYIHTFLSMSDYTLDEKQSVRVKALQHIKDLVNINPVKTTALIAVHFSDKVHSIVTDLQDDDYLVFQFLMCLLDPSSREGLNPQAVMKVGPHLNELLVDLLCQFSPQQVITFLKMSRDYRLEETIQGDLCLRFVLGHNVGCYMDGGVWSSIRRTT
;
A
#
# COMPACT_ATOMS: atom_id res chain seq x y z
N MET A 1 -28.68 -32.43 -11.50
CA MET A 1 -29.08 -31.12 -10.96
C MET A 1 -28.27 -30.07 -11.69
N TYR A 2 -28.91 -29.01 -12.20
CA TYR A 2 -28.25 -28.04 -13.07
C TYR A 2 -27.25 -27.19 -12.28
N ASP A 3 -25.96 -27.53 -12.42
CA ASP A 3 -24.81 -26.68 -12.10
C ASP A 3 -24.93 -25.35 -12.87
N ARG A 4 -25.59 -24.36 -12.28
CA ARG A 4 -25.33 -22.97 -12.67
C ARG A 4 -23.96 -22.64 -12.10
N LYS A 5 -22.91 -22.85 -12.89
CA LYS A 5 -21.56 -22.37 -12.55
C LYS A 5 -21.61 -20.86 -12.51
N HIS A 6 -21.82 -20.32 -11.32
CA HIS A 6 -21.83 -18.90 -11.10
C HIS A 6 -20.39 -18.38 -11.22
N HIS A 7 -20.04 -17.84 -12.38
CA HIS A 7 -18.72 -17.30 -12.70
C HIS A 7 -18.57 -15.85 -12.21
N TYR A 8 -18.78 -15.62 -10.92
CA TYR A 8 -18.68 -14.29 -10.32
C TYR A 8 -17.27 -13.70 -10.43
N ASP A 9 -16.26 -14.56 -10.38
CA ASP A 9 -14.85 -14.19 -10.62
C ASP A 9 -14.66 -13.54 -12.00
N ARG A 10 -15.32 -14.04 -13.05
CA ARG A 10 -15.20 -13.48 -14.41
C ARG A 10 -15.76 -12.06 -14.52
N VAL A 11 -16.64 -11.65 -13.61
CA VAL A 11 -17.16 -10.28 -13.58
C VAL A 11 -16.04 -9.28 -13.28
N VAL A 12 -15.04 -9.67 -12.48
CA VAL A 12 -13.83 -8.87 -12.23
C VAL A 12 -13.11 -8.57 -13.54
N ASP A 13 -12.88 -9.59 -14.38
CA ASP A 13 -12.23 -9.43 -15.70
C ASP A 13 -13.04 -8.50 -16.62
N CYS A 14 -14.37 -8.59 -16.58
CA CYS A 14 -15.26 -7.77 -17.39
C CYS A 14 -15.16 -6.29 -17.01
N TYR A 15 -15.13 -5.95 -15.73
CA TYR A 15 -14.96 -4.58 -15.25
C TYR A 15 -13.58 -4.02 -15.61
N LEU A 16 -12.52 -4.82 -15.54
CA LEU A 16 -11.17 -4.38 -15.90
C LEU A 16 -11.01 -4.10 -17.39
N LYS A 17 -11.80 -4.75 -18.25
CA LYS A 17 -11.82 -4.48 -19.70
C LYS A 17 -12.60 -3.23 -20.07
N ASP A 18 -13.50 -2.78 -19.20
CA ASP A 18 -14.35 -1.62 -19.47
C ASP A 18 -13.81 -0.36 -18.78
N SER A 19 -13.18 0.52 -19.55
CA SER A 19 -12.55 1.74 -19.07
C SER A 19 -13.49 2.68 -18.31
N LEU A 20 -14.79 2.67 -18.61
CA LEU A 20 -15.77 3.55 -17.97
C LEU A 20 -16.22 3.02 -16.61
N ARG A 21 -16.10 1.71 -16.38
CA ARG A 21 -16.63 1.04 -15.18
C ARG A 21 -15.57 0.50 -14.24
N LYS A 22 -14.27 0.69 -14.53
CA LYS A 22 -13.16 0.23 -13.66
C LYS A 22 -13.32 0.66 -12.20
N GLU A 23 -13.81 1.87 -11.96
CA GLU A 23 -14.07 2.42 -10.62
C GLU A 23 -15.24 1.73 -9.89
N GLU A 24 -16.19 1.15 -10.62
CA GLU A 24 -17.32 0.41 -10.04
C GLU A 24 -16.90 -0.99 -9.56
N LEU A 25 -15.75 -1.50 -10.01
CA LEU A 25 -15.21 -2.80 -9.60
C LEU A 25 -15.02 -2.89 -8.08
N PHE A 26 -14.56 -1.80 -7.45
CA PHE A 26 -14.37 -1.76 -6.00
C PHE A 26 -15.69 -1.98 -5.25
N ASN A 27 -16.76 -1.33 -5.71
CA ASN A 27 -18.09 -1.49 -5.13
C ASN A 27 -18.60 -2.91 -5.35
N TYR A 28 -18.42 -3.47 -6.55
CA TYR A 28 -18.78 -4.85 -6.84
C TYR A 28 -18.09 -5.83 -5.87
N ILE A 29 -16.77 -5.77 -5.75
CA ILE A 29 -16.02 -6.68 -4.87
C ILE A 29 -16.45 -6.47 -3.41
N HIS A 30 -16.53 -5.22 -2.94
CA HIS A 30 -16.93 -4.93 -1.57
C HIS A 30 -18.32 -5.49 -1.26
N THR A 31 -19.32 -5.20 -2.09
CA THR A 31 -20.69 -5.65 -1.90
C THR A 31 -20.78 -7.18 -1.98
N PHE A 32 -20.11 -7.80 -2.94
CA PHE A 32 -20.11 -9.26 -3.10
C PHE A 32 -19.54 -9.97 -1.86
N LEU A 33 -18.42 -9.49 -1.32
CA LEU A 33 -17.80 -10.09 -0.14
C LEU A 33 -18.59 -9.82 1.15
N SER A 34 -19.30 -8.69 1.22
CA SER A 34 -20.13 -8.31 2.38
C SER A 34 -21.50 -9.02 2.43
N MET A 35 -22.07 -9.44 1.30
CA MET A 35 -23.39 -10.09 1.27
C MET A 35 -23.39 -11.50 1.90
N SER A 36 -24.42 -11.85 2.65
CA SER A 36 -24.58 -13.18 3.27
C SER A 36 -25.02 -14.28 2.30
N ASP A 37 -25.52 -13.89 1.13
CA ASP A 37 -26.24 -14.78 0.20
C ASP A 37 -25.31 -15.65 -0.66
N TYR A 38 -23.99 -15.43 -0.56
CA TYR A 38 -22.98 -16.17 -1.31
C TYR A 38 -22.23 -17.17 -0.44
N THR A 39 -21.89 -18.30 -1.05
CA THR A 39 -21.10 -19.34 -0.42
C THR A 39 -19.65 -18.88 -0.17
N LEU A 40 -18.97 -19.57 0.75
CA LEU A 40 -17.56 -19.29 1.04
C LEU A 40 -16.67 -19.51 -0.19
N ASP A 41 -16.95 -20.54 -0.99
CA ASP A 41 -16.18 -20.86 -2.20
C ASP A 41 -16.34 -19.80 -3.29
N GLU A 42 -17.55 -19.27 -3.48
CA GLU A 42 -17.81 -18.17 -4.42
C GLU A 42 -17.08 -16.90 -4.00
N LYS A 43 -17.16 -16.54 -2.72
CA LYS A 43 -16.42 -15.40 -2.16
C LYS A 43 -14.92 -15.61 -2.30
N GLN A 44 -14.43 -16.82 -2.04
CA GLN A 44 -13.01 -17.13 -2.15
C GLN A 44 -12.52 -17.04 -3.59
N SER A 45 -13.31 -17.47 -4.57
CA SER A 45 -13.01 -17.33 -5.98
C SER A 45 -12.84 -15.85 -6.38
N VAL A 46 -13.78 -14.99 -5.96
CA VAL A 46 -13.69 -13.53 -6.19
C VAL A 46 -12.48 -12.92 -5.46
N ARG A 47 -12.18 -13.36 -4.22
CA ARG A 47 -10.99 -12.89 -3.47
C ARG A 47 -9.69 -13.21 -4.20
N VAL A 48 -9.53 -14.46 -4.66
CA VAL A 48 -8.34 -14.88 -5.41
C VAL A 48 -8.22 -14.06 -6.69
N LYS A 49 -9.33 -13.86 -7.41
CA LYS A 49 -9.35 -13.07 -8.64
C LYS A 49 -9.00 -11.60 -8.44
N ALA A 50 -9.49 -10.98 -7.36
CA ALA A 50 -9.12 -9.61 -7.01
C ALA A 50 -7.63 -9.47 -6.70
N LEU A 51 -7.04 -10.42 -5.97
CA LEU A 51 -5.60 -10.43 -5.68
C LEU A 51 -4.74 -10.66 -6.93
N GLN A 52 -5.19 -11.49 -7.88
CA GLN A 52 -4.51 -11.64 -9.18
C GLN A 52 -4.41 -10.32 -9.95
N HIS A 53 -5.36 -9.41 -9.75
CA HIS A 53 -5.42 -8.10 -10.39
C HIS A 53 -5.02 -6.95 -9.46
N ILE A 54 -4.26 -7.22 -8.40
CA ILE A 54 -3.97 -6.20 -7.40
C ILE A 54 -3.18 -5.01 -7.96
N LYS A 55 -2.24 -5.26 -8.88
CA LYS A 55 -1.52 -4.20 -9.61
C LYS A 55 -2.48 -3.30 -10.39
N ASP A 56 -3.46 -3.89 -11.06
CA ASP A 56 -4.48 -3.14 -11.81
C ASP A 56 -5.35 -2.30 -10.87
N LEU A 57 -5.76 -2.87 -9.73
CA LEU A 57 -6.58 -2.17 -8.73
C LEU A 57 -5.85 -0.95 -8.15
N VAL A 58 -4.58 -1.10 -7.74
CA VAL A 58 -3.77 0.03 -7.23
C VAL A 58 -3.64 1.12 -8.28
N ASN A 59 -3.38 0.76 -9.55
CA ASN A 59 -3.29 1.70 -10.67
C ASN A 59 -4.60 2.45 -10.95
N ILE A 60 -5.75 1.80 -10.79
CA ILE A 60 -7.05 2.44 -10.97
C ILE A 60 -7.28 3.45 -9.84
N ASN A 61 -7.17 2.99 -8.60
CA ASN A 61 -7.43 3.83 -7.43
C ASN A 61 -6.75 3.27 -6.18
N PRO A 62 -5.61 3.83 -5.72
CA PRO A 62 -4.87 3.29 -4.58
C PRO A 62 -5.64 3.48 -3.26
N VAL A 63 -6.43 4.55 -3.12
CA VAL A 63 -7.24 4.83 -1.92
C VAL A 63 -8.35 3.78 -1.77
N LYS A 64 -9.14 3.55 -2.83
CA LYS A 64 -10.19 2.51 -2.80
C LYS A 64 -9.63 1.11 -2.66
N THR A 65 -8.48 0.83 -3.29
CA THR A 65 -7.79 -0.44 -3.14
C THR A 65 -7.40 -0.70 -1.68
N THR A 66 -6.84 0.32 -1.03
CA THR A 66 -6.46 0.25 0.39
C THR A 66 -7.66 0.04 1.28
N ALA A 67 -8.76 0.78 1.05
CA ALA A 67 -10.00 0.59 1.79
C ALA A 67 -10.57 -0.83 1.63
N LEU A 68 -10.54 -1.37 0.41
CA LEU A 68 -10.97 -2.73 0.12
C LEU A 68 -10.11 -3.77 0.85
N ILE A 69 -8.78 -3.59 0.83
CA ILE A 69 -7.82 -4.48 1.51
C ILE A 69 -8.01 -4.42 3.02
N ALA A 70 -8.18 -3.23 3.58
CA ALA A 70 -8.38 -3.06 5.01
C ALA A 70 -9.60 -3.85 5.53
N VAL A 71 -10.71 -3.83 4.77
CA VAL A 71 -11.93 -4.52 5.16
C VAL A 71 -11.84 -6.02 4.88
N HIS A 72 -11.44 -6.40 3.66
CA HIS A 72 -11.62 -7.77 3.18
C HIS A 72 -10.35 -8.59 3.18
N PHE A 73 -9.15 -7.98 3.08
CA PHE A 73 -7.88 -8.67 2.82
C PHE A 73 -6.78 -8.31 3.84
N SER A 74 -7.16 -7.96 5.07
CA SER A 74 -6.20 -7.51 6.10
C SER A 74 -5.10 -8.54 6.42
N ASP A 75 -5.36 -9.83 6.18
CA ASP A 75 -4.39 -10.92 6.32
C ASP A 75 -3.40 -11.05 5.16
N LYS A 76 -3.62 -10.33 4.06
CA LYS A 76 -2.83 -10.41 2.82
C LYS A 76 -1.94 -9.20 2.57
N VAL A 77 -1.92 -8.20 3.46
CA VAL A 77 -1.14 -6.95 3.28
C VAL A 77 0.32 -7.23 2.89
N HIS A 78 1.01 -8.12 3.60
CA HIS A 78 2.40 -8.46 3.27
C HIS A 78 2.54 -9.13 1.89
N SER A 79 1.63 -10.05 1.55
CA SER A 79 1.62 -10.70 0.23
C SER A 79 1.42 -9.67 -0.88
N ILE A 80 0.52 -8.71 -0.67
CA ILE A 80 0.23 -7.65 -1.63
C ILE A 80 1.45 -6.78 -1.85
N VAL A 81 2.15 -6.37 -0.79
CA VAL A 81 3.40 -5.59 -0.93
C VAL A 81 4.44 -6.37 -1.73
N THR A 82 4.60 -7.68 -1.47
CA THR A 82 5.48 -8.55 -2.28
C THR A 82 5.04 -8.64 -3.74
N ASP A 83 3.74 -8.75 -4.02
CA ASP A 83 3.22 -8.82 -5.38
C ASP A 83 3.44 -7.50 -6.15
N LEU A 84 3.47 -6.36 -5.45
CA LEU A 84 3.69 -5.02 -6.02
C LEU A 84 5.18 -4.65 -6.18
N GLN A 85 6.11 -5.41 -5.60
CA GLN A 85 7.53 -5.04 -5.45
C GLN A 85 8.31 -4.76 -6.75
N ASP A 86 7.79 -5.15 -7.91
CA ASP A 86 8.42 -4.86 -9.21
C ASP A 86 8.30 -3.37 -9.62
N ASP A 87 7.44 -2.61 -8.92
CA ASP A 87 7.22 -1.19 -9.16
C ASP A 87 7.18 -0.43 -7.82
N ASP A 88 8.32 0.15 -7.46
CA ASP A 88 8.51 0.92 -6.22
C ASP A 88 7.47 2.03 -6.07
N TYR A 89 7.02 2.64 -7.18
CA TYR A 89 6.04 3.71 -7.13
C TYR A 89 4.64 3.19 -6.78
N LEU A 90 4.25 2.00 -7.26
CA LEU A 90 3.01 1.35 -6.85
C LEU A 90 3.03 0.92 -5.38
N VAL A 91 4.17 0.38 -4.92
CA VAL A 91 4.37 0.08 -3.49
C VAL A 91 4.24 1.35 -2.67
N PHE A 92 4.87 2.45 -3.12
CA PHE A 92 4.80 3.75 -2.46
C PHE A 92 3.36 4.26 -2.37
N GLN A 93 2.62 4.30 -3.48
CA GLN A 93 1.22 4.75 -3.50
C GLN A 93 0.33 3.91 -2.56
N PHE A 94 0.51 2.59 -2.60
CA PHE A 94 -0.26 1.67 -1.76
C PHE A 94 0.05 1.87 -0.26
N LEU A 95 1.34 1.87 0.11
CA LEU A 95 1.77 2.05 1.50
C LEU A 95 1.43 3.45 2.02
N MET A 96 1.54 4.50 1.21
CA MET A 96 1.07 5.84 1.57
C MET A 96 -0.41 5.81 1.95
N CYS A 97 -1.28 5.24 1.13
CA CYS A 97 -2.71 5.16 1.45
C CYS A 97 -2.98 4.33 2.71
N LEU A 98 -2.18 3.29 2.98
CA LEU A 98 -2.36 2.38 4.10
C LEU A 98 -1.84 2.94 5.43
N LEU A 99 -0.70 3.64 5.41
CA LEU A 99 0.07 4.03 6.59
C LEU A 99 -0.02 5.52 6.90
N ASP A 100 -0.19 6.39 5.91
CA ASP A 100 -0.28 7.84 6.14
C ASP A 100 -1.50 8.16 7.03
N PRO A 101 -1.30 8.72 8.22
CA PRO A 101 -2.37 9.08 9.13
C PRO A 101 -3.43 10.00 8.50
N SER A 102 -3.02 10.83 7.54
CA SER A 102 -3.90 11.76 6.82
C SER A 102 -4.84 11.04 5.85
N SER A 103 -4.37 9.94 5.26
CA SER A 103 -5.10 9.13 4.28
C SER A 103 -6.00 8.06 4.94
N ARG A 104 -5.87 7.88 6.26
CA ARG A 104 -6.57 6.85 7.04
C ARG A 104 -7.96 7.27 7.55
N GLU A 105 -8.44 8.47 7.24
CA GLU A 105 -9.79 8.92 7.63
C GLU A 105 -10.84 7.94 7.06
N GLY A 106 -11.39 7.08 7.93
CA GLY A 106 -12.42 6.09 7.58
C GLY A 106 -11.93 4.65 7.39
N LEU A 107 -10.62 4.36 7.50
CA LEU A 107 -10.13 2.97 7.46
C LEU A 107 -10.35 2.25 8.80
N ASN A 108 -10.67 0.96 8.75
CA ASN A 108 -10.85 0.14 9.95
C ASN A 108 -9.55 0.10 10.78
N PRO A 109 -9.56 0.53 12.06
CA PRO A 109 -8.37 0.53 12.91
C PRO A 109 -7.66 -0.83 13.00
N GLN A 110 -8.41 -1.93 12.93
CA GLN A 110 -7.85 -3.29 13.03
C GLN A 110 -7.01 -3.71 11.81
N ALA A 111 -7.32 -3.17 10.62
CA ALA A 111 -6.51 -3.41 9.43
C ALA A 111 -5.12 -2.79 9.56
N VAL A 112 -5.05 -1.63 10.21
CA VAL A 112 -3.81 -0.88 10.36
C VAL A 112 -2.98 -1.38 11.54
N MET A 113 -3.62 -1.96 12.56
CA MET A 113 -2.92 -2.61 13.68
C MET A 113 -2.07 -3.83 13.28
N LYS A 114 -2.25 -4.38 12.07
CA LYS A 114 -1.44 -5.51 11.57
C LYS A 114 -0.22 -5.08 10.74
N VAL A 115 0.01 -3.79 10.56
CA VAL A 115 1.15 -3.31 9.78
C VAL A 115 2.39 -3.30 10.66
N GLY A 116 3.32 -4.23 10.40
CA GLY A 116 4.56 -4.35 11.16
C GLY A 116 5.53 -3.17 10.94
N PRO A 117 6.54 -3.01 11.82
CA PRO A 117 7.53 -1.92 11.73
C PRO A 117 8.27 -1.88 10.39
N HIS A 118 8.53 -3.06 9.80
CA HIS A 118 9.17 -3.20 8.49
C HIS A 118 8.45 -2.45 7.35
N LEU A 119 7.11 -2.38 7.36
CA LEU A 119 6.39 -1.65 6.31
C LEU A 119 6.45 -0.13 6.51
N ASN A 120 6.64 0.34 7.75
CA ASN A 120 6.92 1.75 8.01
C ASN A 120 8.33 2.13 7.55
N GLU A 121 9.33 1.28 7.80
CA GLU A 121 10.70 1.47 7.30
C GLU A 121 10.72 1.52 5.77
N LEU A 122 10.07 0.55 5.11
CA LEU A 122 9.93 0.54 3.65
C LEU A 122 9.25 1.82 3.14
N LEU A 123 8.20 2.30 3.80
CA LEU A 123 7.57 3.55 3.42
C LEU A 123 8.50 4.76 3.61
N VAL A 124 9.33 4.79 4.65
CA VAL A 124 10.33 5.85 4.86
C VAL A 124 11.35 5.85 3.72
N ASP A 125 11.85 4.68 3.30
CA ASP A 125 12.77 4.55 2.17
C ASP A 125 12.13 5.09 0.88
N LEU A 126 10.89 4.71 0.62
CA LEU A 126 10.14 5.17 -0.56
C LEU A 126 9.80 6.67 -0.48
N LEU A 127 9.49 7.20 0.70
CA LEU A 127 9.32 8.63 0.91
C LEU A 127 10.63 9.38 0.63
N CYS A 128 11.78 8.86 1.05
CA CYS A 128 13.08 9.44 0.71
C CYS A 128 13.30 9.52 -0.81
N GLN A 129 12.86 8.51 -1.56
CA GLN A 129 13.01 8.42 -3.01
C GLN A 129 12.01 9.31 -3.78
N PHE A 130 10.72 9.27 -3.43
CA PHE A 130 9.65 9.89 -4.21
C PHE A 130 9.13 11.21 -3.63
N SER A 131 9.24 11.43 -2.31
CA SER A 131 8.72 12.63 -1.66
C SER A 131 9.46 13.00 -0.36
N PRO A 132 10.75 13.36 -0.45
CA PRO A 132 11.61 13.54 0.74
C PRO A 132 11.10 14.65 1.68
N GLN A 133 10.34 15.62 1.16
CA GLN A 133 9.75 16.69 1.98
C GLN A 133 8.64 16.19 2.92
N GLN A 134 8.02 15.05 2.62
CA GLN A 134 6.95 14.48 3.44
C GLN A 134 7.47 13.56 4.56
N VAL A 135 8.74 13.13 4.51
CA VAL A 135 9.34 12.23 5.51
C VAL A 135 9.19 12.78 6.92
N ILE A 136 9.51 14.06 7.15
CA ILE A 136 9.43 14.67 8.50
C ILE A 136 8.00 14.74 9.00
N THR A 137 7.08 15.09 8.10
CA THR A 137 5.66 15.21 8.38
C THR A 137 5.10 13.84 8.77
N PHE A 138 5.41 12.80 7.99
CA PHE A 138 5.05 11.42 8.30
C PHE A 138 5.61 10.95 9.65
N LEU A 139 6.91 11.11 9.88
CA LEU A 139 7.57 10.68 11.12
C LEU A 139 7.00 11.34 12.37
N LYS A 140 6.64 12.62 12.30
CA LYS A 140 6.01 13.35 13.42
C LYS A 140 4.60 12.84 13.73
N MET A 141 3.89 12.35 12.73
CA MET A 141 2.52 11.85 12.89
C MET A 141 2.47 10.37 13.26
N SER A 142 3.48 9.59 12.87
CA SER A 142 3.65 8.19 13.26
C SER A 142 4.06 8.10 14.73
N ARG A 143 3.11 7.73 15.61
CA ARG A 143 3.35 7.60 17.06
C ARG A 143 4.24 6.40 17.44
N ASP A 144 4.42 5.46 16.51
CA ASP A 144 5.13 4.20 16.73
C ASP A 144 6.59 4.22 16.22
N TYR A 145 7.02 5.31 15.57
CA TYR A 145 8.38 5.43 15.04
C TYR A 145 9.28 6.19 16.04
N ARG A 146 10.23 5.48 16.65
CA ARG A 146 11.25 6.09 17.53
C ARG A 146 12.25 6.89 16.70
N LEU A 147 11.87 8.12 16.35
CA LEU A 147 12.70 9.09 15.62
C LEU A 147 14.15 9.17 16.15
N GLU A 148 14.33 9.15 17.47
CA GLU A 148 15.63 9.41 18.10
C GLU A 148 16.69 8.32 17.84
N GLU A 149 16.29 7.05 17.66
CA GLU A 149 17.24 5.95 17.37
C GLU A 149 17.60 5.86 15.89
N THR A 150 16.68 6.20 14.97
CA THR A 150 16.88 6.02 13.52
C THR A 150 17.72 7.16 12.89
N ILE A 151 17.62 8.39 13.40
CA ILE A 151 18.39 9.55 12.90
C ILE A 151 19.92 9.33 13.06
N GLN A 152 20.33 8.48 14.01
CA GLN A 152 21.73 8.22 14.27
C GLN A 152 22.38 7.27 13.25
N GLY A 153 21.60 6.48 12.51
CA GLY A 153 22.11 5.49 11.53
C GLY A 153 21.81 5.84 10.07
N ASP A 154 20.73 6.56 9.82
CA ASP A 154 20.21 6.75 8.47
C ASP A 154 20.67 8.08 7.84
N LEU A 155 21.41 7.97 6.73
CA LEU A 155 21.89 9.13 5.97
C LEU A 155 20.75 9.93 5.34
N CYS A 156 19.66 9.29 4.92
CA CYS A 156 18.50 10.00 4.39
C CYS A 156 17.91 10.91 5.46
N LEU A 157 17.61 10.36 6.65
CA LEU A 157 16.99 11.12 7.74
C LEU A 157 17.87 12.29 8.19
N ARG A 158 19.19 12.09 8.22
CA ARG A 158 20.15 13.16 8.55
C ARG A 158 20.11 14.32 7.55
N PHE A 159 20.07 14.01 6.26
CA PHE A 159 19.98 15.04 5.21
C PHE A 159 18.63 15.76 5.26
N VAL A 160 17.52 15.02 5.35
CA VAL A 160 16.18 15.60 5.37
C VAL A 160 15.93 16.45 6.62
N LEU A 161 16.50 16.09 7.77
CA LEU A 161 16.43 16.87 9.02
C LEU A 161 17.44 18.02 9.09
N GLY A 162 18.24 18.25 8.06
CA GLY A 162 19.22 19.33 8.04
C GLY A 162 20.38 19.15 9.04
N HIS A 163 20.63 17.91 9.50
CA HIS A 163 21.88 17.61 10.17
C HIS A 163 23.00 17.75 9.12
N ASN A 164 24.00 18.58 9.43
CA ASN A 164 25.02 19.12 8.52
C ASN A 164 26.03 18.06 8.00
N VAL A 165 25.51 16.98 7.43
CA VAL A 165 26.25 15.88 6.84
C VAL A 165 26.14 16.07 5.34
N GLY A 166 27.26 16.34 4.65
CA GLY A 166 27.24 16.45 3.20
C GLY A 166 26.78 15.12 2.62
N CYS A 167 25.53 15.03 2.18
CA CYS A 167 24.95 13.84 1.58
C CYS A 167 24.31 14.25 0.27
N TYR A 168 24.33 13.35 -0.70
CA TYR A 168 23.68 13.53 -2.00
C TYR A 168 23.08 12.19 -2.43
N MET A 169 22.02 12.27 -3.25
CA MET A 169 21.28 11.12 -3.74
C MET A 169 21.73 10.81 -5.17
N ASP A 170 22.38 9.67 -5.40
CA ASP A 170 22.86 9.24 -6.72
C ASP A 170 22.16 7.94 -7.12
N GLY A 171 21.36 7.98 -8.19
CA GLY A 171 20.63 6.80 -8.69
C GLY A 171 19.71 6.12 -7.68
N GLY A 172 19.17 6.85 -6.69
CA GLY A 172 18.33 6.30 -5.61
C GLY A 172 19.12 5.77 -4.40
N VAL A 173 20.45 5.81 -4.44
CA VAL A 173 21.31 5.41 -3.31
C VAL A 173 21.82 6.66 -2.58
N TRP A 174 21.59 6.71 -1.27
CA TRP A 174 22.09 7.78 -0.41
C TRP A 174 23.58 7.61 -0.15
N SER A 175 24.38 8.58 -0.59
CA SER A 175 25.84 8.56 -0.44
C SER A 175 26.32 9.71 0.45
N SER A 176 27.32 9.41 1.30
CA SER A 176 28.00 10.41 2.12
C SER A 176 29.12 11.08 1.33
N ILE A 177 29.13 12.41 1.28
CA ILE A 177 30.29 13.20 0.91
C ILE A 177 31.25 13.13 2.10
N ARG A 178 32.22 12.21 2.07
CA ARG A 178 33.38 12.33 2.96
C ARG A 178 34.06 13.64 2.58
N ARG A 179 33.99 14.66 3.45
CA ARG A 179 34.91 15.79 3.37
C ARG A 179 36.30 15.20 3.59
N THR A 180 37.05 14.98 2.52
CA THR A 180 38.50 14.88 2.60
C THR A 180 38.99 16.23 3.12
N THR A 181 39.25 16.28 4.42
CA THR A 181 40.12 17.29 5.04
C THR A 181 41.54 17.11 4.54
#